data_AF-A0ABD7HE89-F1
#
_entry.id   AF-A0ABD7HE89-F1
#
_cell.length_a   1.000
_cell.length_b   1.000
_cell.length_c   1.000
_cell.angle_alpha   90.00
_cell.angle_beta   90.00
_cell.angle_gamma   90.00
#
_symmetry.space_group_name_H-M   'P 1'
#
loop_
_entity.id
_entity.type
_entity.pdbx_description
1 polymer ?
#
loop_
_entity_poly.entity_id
_entity_poly.type
_entity_poly.pdbx_seq_one_letter_code
_entity_poly.pdbx_strand_id
1 'polypeptide(L)'
;MAGALFEPSFAAAHPAGLLRRPVTRTVVLSVAATSIAHMFEISLPDPTELCRSDDGALVAAIEDCARVEAAASARRLSAIAELTGRRTGADQRADWACDFWDCAAAEVAAALTISHGKASGQMHLSLALNRLPQVAALFLAGHLGARLFSIIAWRTYLVRDPHALSLLDAALAEHAGAWGPLSAPKLEKAIDSWIDRYDPGALRRSRISARTRDLCIGDPDEDAGTAALWGRLYATDAAMLDRRLTEMAHGVCEDDPRTLAQRRADALGALAAGADHLACGCGKPDCPSGAGNDERAAGVVIHVVADASALDAQPDP
;
A
#
# COMPACT_ATOMS: atom_id res chain seq x y z
N MET A 1 -13.89 -22.96 -53.46
CA MET A 1 -13.02 -24.11 -53.15
C MET A 1 -12.93 -24.18 -51.63
N ALA A 2 -13.82 -24.98 -51.01
CA ALA A 2 -13.48 -26.22 -50.28
C ALA A 2 -12.61 -25.90 -49.04
N GLY A 3 -13.14 -25.86 -47.81
CA GLY A 3 -13.80 -26.94 -47.06
C GLY A 3 -12.74 -27.60 -46.15
N ALA A 4 -12.91 -27.98 -44.89
CA ALA A 4 -14.02 -28.08 -43.95
C ALA A 4 -13.39 -28.14 -42.52
N LEU A 5 -14.00 -27.57 -41.49
CA LEU A 5 -14.73 -28.24 -40.39
C LEU A 5 -13.95 -29.34 -39.64
N PHE A 6 -13.77 -29.18 -38.32
CA PHE A 6 -14.06 -30.23 -37.33
C PHE A 6 -14.17 -29.63 -35.91
N GLU A 7 -15.41 -29.39 -35.48
CA GLU A 7 -15.81 -29.58 -34.07
C GLU A 7 -15.91 -31.09 -33.78
N PRO A 8 -15.95 -31.49 -32.50
CA PRO A 8 -17.16 -32.19 -32.10
C PRO A 8 -17.74 -31.68 -30.78
N SER A 9 -19.00 -31.26 -30.86
CA SER A 9 -20.00 -31.45 -29.81
C SER A 9 -20.40 -32.92 -29.77
N PHE A 10 -20.55 -33.54 -28.59
CA PHE A 10 -21.70 -34.40 -28.31
C PHE A 10 -21.88 -34.72 -26.81
N ALA A 11 -23.12 -34.48 -26.38
CA ALA A 11 -23.92 -35.17 -25.36
C ALA A 11 -23.57 -35.12 -23.86
N ALA A 12 -24.47 -34.43 -23.16
CA ALA A 12 -24.88 -34.71 -21.80
C ALA A 12 -25.43 -36.14 -21.62
N ALA A 13 -25.07 -36.76 -20.49
CA ALA A 13 -25.88 -37.78 -19.83
C ALA A 13 -25.59 -37.74 -18.32
N HIS A 14 -26.58 -37.27 -17.55
CA HIS A 14 -26.67 -37.50 -16.10
C HIS A 14 -26.86 -38.99 -15.84
N PRO A 15 -26.26 -39.52 -14.76
CA PRO A 15 -27.04 -40.41 -13.90
C PRO A 15 -26.98 -39.94 -12.45
N ALA A 16 -28.17 -39.82 -11.87
CA ALA A 16 -28.38 -39.77 -10.43
C ALA A 16 -27.84 -41.07 -9.80
N GLY A 17 -26.83 -40.94 -8.95
CA GLY A 17 -26.28 -42.03 -8.15
C GLY A 17 -26.12 -41.59 -6.72
N LEU A 18 -27.03 -42.03 -5.84
CA LEU A 18 -26.91 -41.91 -4.39
C LEU A 18 -25.58 -42.52 -3.93
N LEU A 19 -24.62 -41.69 -3.51
CA LEU A 19 -23.45 -42.13 -2.76
C LEU A 19 -23.54 -41.63 -1.32
N ARG A 20 -23.72 -42.62 -0.45
CA ARG A 20 -23.81 -42.52 1.00
C ARG A 20 -22.59 -41.81 1.57
N ARG A 21 -22.83 -40.81 2.44
CA ARG A 21 -21.79 -40.16 3.26
C ARG A 21 -21.08 -41.22 4.12
N PRO A 22 -19.76 -41.39 4.05
CA PRO A 22 -19.04 -42.14 5.07
C PRO A 22 -18.98 -41.30 6.35
N VAL A 23 -19.55 -41.84 7.43
CA VAL A 23 -19.35 -41.31 8.78
C VAL A 23 -17.91 -41.65 9.18
N THR A 24 -16.98 -40.72 8.95
CA THR A 24 -15.64 -40.81 9.53
C THR A 24 -15.74 -40.48 11.02
N ARG A 25 -15.60 -41.53 11.82
CA ARG A 25 -15.48 -41.50 13.27
C ARG A 25 -14.18 -40.76 13.62
N THR A 26 -14.28 -39.48 13.99
CA THR A 26 -13.15 -38.69 14.50
C THR A 26 -12.68 -39.30 15.82
N VAL A 27 -11.57 -40.02 15.78
CA VAL A 27 -10.80 -40.36 16.98
C VAL A 27 -10.06 -39.08 17.38
N VAL A 28 -10.53 -38.43 18.45
CA VAL A 28 -9.80 -37.33 19.08
C VAL A 28 -8.63 -37.94 19.84
N LEU A 29 -7.48 -38.07 19.18
CA LEU A 29 -6.21 -38.27 19.85
C LEU A 29 -5.82 -36.93 20.48
N SER A 30 -6.02 -36.83 21.79
CA SER A 30 -5.44 -35.78 22.62
C SER A 30 -3.92 -35.85 22.51
N VAL A 31 -3.34 -35.00 21.68
CA VAL A 31 -1.90 -34.75 21.70
C VAL A 31 -1.68 -33.75 22.83
N ALA A 32 -1.10 -34.25 23.92
CA ALA A 32 -0.68 -33.43 25.05
C ALA A 32 0.19 -32.27 24.54
N ALA A 33 -0.20 -31.04 24.87
CA ALA A 33 0.57 -29.84 24.61
C ALA A 33 1.98 -30.02 25.19
N THR A 34 2.95 -30.30 24.32
CA THR A 34 4.35 -30.33 24.72
C THR A 34 4.81 -28.88 24.73
N SER A 35 5.13 -28.41 25.93
CA SER A 35 5.66 -27.09 26.23
C SER A 35 6.79 -26.70 25.27
N ILE A 36 6.53 -25.68 24.44
CA ILE A 36 7.57 -24.81 23.86
C ILE A 36 7.37 -23.43 24.50
N ALA A 37 7.37 -23.38 25.83
CA ALA A 37 7.52 -22.12 26.55
C ALA A 37 9.02 -21.96 26.88
N HIS A 38 9.57 -20.77 26.65
CA HIS A 38 10.91 -20.34 27.12
C HIS A 38 12.15 -20.64 26.28
N MET A 39 12.09 -20.78 24.94
CA MET A 39 13.32 -20.86 24.13
C MET A 39 13.93 -19.51 23.72
N PHE A 40 13.25 -18.37 23.98
CA PHE A 40 13.74 -17.02 23.62
C PHE A 40 13.33 -15.92 24.62
N GLU A 41 13.24 -16.20 25.92
CA GLU A 41 13.22 -15.11 26.89
C GLU A 41 14.65 -14.63 27.10
N ILE A 42 15.08 -13.69 26.26
CA ILE A 42 16.02 -12.69 26.73
C ILE A 42 15.25 -11.96 27.82
N SER A 43 15.47 -12.35 29.09
CA SER A 43 14.91 -11.65 30.25
C SER A 43 15.53 -10.27 30.28
N LEU A 44 14.82 -9.30 29.72
CA LEU A 44 15.18 -7.91 29.86
C LEU A 44 15.11 -7.53 31.34
N PRO A 45 16.05 -6.72 31.85
CA PRO A 45 16.11 -6.37 33.26
C PRO A 45 14.86 -5.59 33.68
N ASP A 46 14.40 -5.83 34.90
CA ASP A 46 13.32 -5.05 35.50
C ASP A 46 13.78 -3.59 35.69
N PRO A 47 13.05 -2.60 35.15
CA PRO A 47 13.39 -1.19 35.33
C PRO A 47 13.60 -0.76 36.79
N THR A 48 12.95 -1.43 37.74
CA THR A 48 13.10 -1.14 39.18
C THR A 48 14.42 -1.64 39.77
N GLU A 49 15.05 -2.65 39.16
CA GLU A 49 16.33 -3.22 39.58
C GLU A 49 17.53 -2.48 38.98
N LEU A 50 17.32 -1.75 37.87
CA LEU A 50 18.37 -1.00 37.17
C LEU A 50 19.06 0.04 38.08
N CYS A 51 18.34 0.63 39.05
CA CYS A 51 18.91 1.62 39.97
C CYS A 51 20.07 1.10 40.83
N ARG A 52 20.23 -0.23 40.95
CA ARG A 52 21.30 -0.89 41.71
C ARG A 52 22.39 -1.51 40.82
N SER A 53 22.24 -1.41 39.51
CA SER A 53 23.20 -1.94 38.54
C SER A 53 24.41 -1.01 38.40
N ASP A 54 25.57 -1.57 38.12
CA ASP A 54 26.73 -0.78 37.71
C ASP A 54 26.63 -0.31 36.25
N ASP A 55 27.44 0.66 35.86
CA ASP A 55 27.42 1.24 34.52
C ASP A 55 27.64 0.20 33.41
N GLY A 56 28.46 -0.83 33.65
CA GLY A 56 28.71 -1.90 32.69
C GLY A 56 27.48 -2.77 32.46
N ALA A 57 26.78 -3.14 33.54
CA ALA A 57 25.52 -3.85 33.49
C ALA A 57 24.41 -3.01 32.82
N LEU A 58 24.39 -1.69 33.04
CA LEU A 58 23.47 -0.79 32.35
C LEU A 58 23.73 -0.73 30.84
N VAL A 59 25.00 -0.68 30.41
CA VAL A 59 25.35 -0.72 28.98
C VAL A 59 24.93 -2.04 28.35
N ALA A 60 25.22 -3.17 29.00
CA ALA A 60 24.79 -4.49 28.51
C ALA A 60 23.26 -4.59 28.40
N ALA A 61 22.53 -4.05 29.39
CA ALA A 61 21.07 -3.99 29.35
C ALA A 61 20.54 -3.15 28.17
N ILE A 62 21.19 -2.03 27.83
CA ILE A 62 20.84 -1.20 26.67
C ILE A 62 21.04 -2.00 25.38
N GLU A 63 22.16 -2.72 25.25
CA GLU A 63 22.46 -3.55 24.08
C GLU A 63 21.44 -4.69 23.93
N ASP A 64 21.09 -5.37 25.02
CA ASP A 64 20.12 -6.46 25.02
C ASP A 64 18.72 -5.99 24.66
N CYS A 65 18.26 -4.88 25.25
CA CYS A 65 17.00 -4.24 24.89
C CYS A 65 16.96 -3.89 23.40
N ALA A 66 18.03 -3.30 22.86
CA ALA A 66 18.11 -2.93 21.45
C ALA A 66 18.04 -4.15 20.52
N ARG A 67 18.71 -5.27 20.87
CA ARG A 67 18.65 -6.53 20.11
C ARG A 67 17.23 -7.11 20.13
N VAL A 68 16.57 -7.12 21.29
CA VAL A 68 15.19 -7.60 21.42
C VAL A 68 14.21 -6.71 20.63
N GLU A 69 14.35 -5.39 20.71
CA GLU A 69 13.52 -4.45 19.95
C GLU A 69 13.65 -4.66 18.44
N ALA A 70 14.88 -4.84 17.96
CA ALA A 70 15.16 -5.14 16.55
C ALA A 70 14.49 -6.46 16.12
N ALA A 71 14.71 -7.55 16.86
CA ALA A 71 14.11 -8.84 16.56
C ALA A 71 12.57 -8.81 16.61
N ALA A 72 11.99 -8.11 17.59
CA ALA A 72 10.54 -7.93 17.70
C ALA A 72 9.97 -7.12 16.53
N SER A 73 10.68 -6.05 16.11
CA SER A 73 10.32 -5.25 14.94
C SER A 73 10.33 -6.07 13.66
N ALA A 74 11.32 -6.94 13.48
CA ALA A 74 11.40 -7.85 12.35
C ALA A 74 10.22 -8.83 12.33
N ARG A 75 9.89 -9.44 13.47
CA ARG A 75 8.74 -10.36 13.60
C ARG A 75 7.41 -9.69 13.32
N ARG A 76 7.21 -8.46 13.81
CA ARG A 76 6.03 -7.65 13.50
C ARG A 76 5.93 -7.41 11.98
N LEU A 77 7.03 -7.06 11.33
CA LEU A 77 7.05 -6.89 9.88
C LEU A 77 6.81 -8.23 9.16
N SER A 78 7.31 -9.36 9.63
CA SER A 78 6.98 -10.68 9.06
C SER A 78 5.47 -10.97 9.11
N ALA A 79 4.81 -10.65 10.21
CA ALA A 79 3.34 -10.78 10.32
C ALA A 79 2.61 -9.86 9.33
N ILE A 80 3.09 -8.63 9.17
CA ILE A 80 2.54 -7.69 8.18
C ILE A 80 2.76 -8.22 6.76
N ALA A 81 3.94 -8.74 6.42
CA ALA A 81 4.23 -9.30 5.10
C ALA A 81 3.30 -10.47 4.75
N GLU A 82 3.06 -11.38 5.70
CA GLU A 82 2.12 -12.48 5.53
C GLU A 82 0.68 -11.99 5.33
N LEU A 83 0.23 -11.02 6.14
CA LEU A 83 -1.10 -10.42 5.97
C LEU A 83 -1.24 -9.75 4.60
N THR A 84 -0.26 -8.93 4.21
CA THR A 84 -0.23 -8.27 2.90
C THR A 84 -0.32 -9.31 1.79
N GLY A 85 0.52 -10.35 1.80
CA GLY A 85 0.52 -11.40 0.78
C GLY A 85 -0.81 -12.14 0.68
N ARG A 86 -1.46 -12.47 1.81
CA ARG A 86 -2.79 -13.11 1.81
C ARG A 86 -3.89 -12.23 1.24
N ARG A 87 -3.81 -10.92 1.48
CA ARG A 87 -4.83 -9.96 1.02
C ARG A 87 -4.65 -9.62 -0.46
N THR A 88 -3.42 -9.43 -0.92
CA THR A 88 -3.14 -9.01 -2.30
C THR A 88 -2.96 -10.17 -3.28
N GLY A 89 -2.77 -11.41 -2.80
CA GLY A 89 -2.52 -12.59 -3.63
C GLY A 89 -3.76 -13.42 -3.99
N ALA A 90 -4.95 -13.06 -3.52
CA ALA A 90 -6.18 -13.81 -3.75
C ALA A 90 -7.07 -13.11 -4.80
N ASP A 91 -7.24 -13.75 -5.96
CA ASP A 91 -8.11 -13.32 -7.08
C ASP A 91 -9.63 -13.45 -6.78
N GLN A 92 -9.99 -13.88 -5.55
CA GLN A 92 -11.36 -14.31 -5.20
C GLN A 92 -12.29 -13.18 -4.72
N ARG A 93 -11.91 -11.91 -4.88
CA ARG A 93 -12.65 -10.77 -4.30
C ARG A 93 -12.77 -9.56 -5.23
N ALA A 94 -12.84 -9.81 -6.53
CA ALA A 94 -12.91 -8.78 -7.58
C ALA A 94 -14.05 -7.75 -7.38
N ASP A 95 -15.06 -8.07 -6.56
CA ASP A 95 -16.24 -7.23 -6.30
C ASP A 95 -16.09 -6.25 -5.11
N TRP A 96 -14.89 -6.03 -4.56
CA TRP A 96 -14.68 -5.09 -3.46
C TRP A 96 -14.36 -3.67 -3.95
N ALA A 97 -15.04 -2.66 -3.39
CA ALA A 97 -14.91 -1.25 -3.76
C ALA A 97 -13.58 -0.58 -3.36
N CYS A 98 -12.75 -1.24 -2.55
CA CYS A 98 -11.42 -0.76 -2.16
C CYS A 98 -10.36 -1.74 -2.70
N ASP A 99 -9.20 -1.23 -3.13
CA ASP A 99 -8.11 -2.11 -3.52
C ASP A 99 -7.67 -3.00 -2.33
N PHE A 100 -7.21 -4.22 -2.61
CA PHE A 100 -6.85 -5.17 -1.55
C PHE A 100 -5.71 -4.67 -0.65
N TRP A 101 -4.90 -3.75 -1.19
CA TRP A 101 -3.83 -3.11 -0.45
C TRP A 101 -4.39 -2.18 0.63
N ASP A 102 -5.38 -1.37 0.31
CA ASP A 102 -6.01 -0.40 1.20
C ASP A 102 -6.79 -1.09 2.32
N CYS A 103 -7.44 -2.22 2.03
CA CYS A 103 -8.04 -3.06 3.06
C CYS A 103 -7.00 -3.60 4.04
N ALA A 104 -5.88 -4.12 3.52
CA ALA A 104 -4.78 -4.59 4.36
C ALA A 104 -4.15 -3.44 5.16
N ALA A 105 -4.00 -2.26 4.54
CA ALA A 105 -3.48 -1.07 5.20
C ALA A 105 -4.40 -0.58 6.33
N ALA A 106 -5.72 -0.70 6.17
CA ALA A 106 -6.68 -0.41 7.23
C ALA A 106 -6.56 -1.38 8.41
N GLU A 107 -6.41 -2.68 8.15
CA GLU A 107 -6.19 -3.69 9.20
C GLU A 107 -4.87 -3.44 9.96
N VAL A 108 -3.78 -3.15 9.24
CA VAL A 108 -2.48 -2.82 9.84
C VAL A 108 -2.54 -1.49 10.61
N ALA A 109 -3.22 -0.48 10.08
CA ALA A 109 -3.42 0.81 10.73
C ALA A 109 -4.15 0.66 12.07
N ALA A 110 -5.23 -0.13 12.09
CA ALA A 110 -5.98 -0.44 13.30
C ALA A 110 -5.13 -1.22 14.32
N ALA A 111 -4.40 -2.25 13.87
CA ALA A 111 -3.57 -3.07 14.75
C ALA A 111 -2.42 -2.29 15.40
N LEU A 112 -1.85 -1.31 14.69
CA LEU A 112 -0.70 -0.52 15.18
C LEU A 112 -1.09 0.86 15.73
N THR A 113 -2.36 1.25 15.65
CA THR A 113 -2.85 2.59 16.02
C THR A 113 -2.08 3.70 15.28
N ILE A 114 -1.94 3.56 13.96
CA ILE A 114 -1.24 4.53 13.09
C ILE A 114 -2.13 4.96 11.92
N SER A 115 -1.79 6.08 11.27
CA SER A 115 -2.46 6.52 10.05
C SER A 115 -2.31 5.50 8.91
N HIS A 116 -3.32 5.40 8.04
CA HIS A 116 -3.32 4.53 6.85
C HIS A 116 -2.04 4.64 6.00
N GLY A 117 -1.58 5.86 5.68
CA GLY A 117 -0.33 6.05 4.93
C GLY A 117 0.93 5.48 5.61
N LYS A 118 1.00 5.55 6.95
CA LYS A 118 2.09 4.92 7.72
C LYS A 118 1.98 3.40 7.69
N ALA A 119 0.76 2.85 7.74
CA ALA A 119 0.51 1.42 7.61
C ALA A 119 0.92 0.90 6.22
N SER A 120 0.52 1.60 5.15
CA SER A 120 0.98 1.32 3.77
C SER A 120 2.51 1.35 3.66
N GLY A 121 3.18 2.33 4.32
CA GLY A 121 4.63 2.36 4.44
C GLY A 121 5.23 1.14 5.16
N GLN A 122 4.60 0.66 6.25
CA GLN A 122 5.01 -0.57 6.94
C GLN A 122 4.80 -1.82 6.08
N MET A 123 3.75 -1.88 5.27
CA MET A 123 3.50 -2.97 4.33
C MET A 123 4.55 -3.00 3.21
N HIS A 124 4.91 -1.84 2.64
CA HIS A 124 6.02 -1.80 1.68
C HIS A 124 7.33 -2.27 2.30
N LEU A 125 7.62 -1.82 3.53
CA LEU A 125 8.81 -2.22 4.25
C LEU A 125 8.83 -3.72 4.56
N SER A 126 7.69 -4.31 4.90
CA SER A 126 7.61 -5.73 5.26
C SER A 126 7.94 -6.66 4.09
N LEU A 127 7.56 -6.30 2.87
CA LEU A 127 7.86 -7.06 1.66
C LEU A 127 9.38 -7.18 1.39
N ALA A 128 10.20 -6.27 1.94
CA ALA A 128 11.65 -6.35 1.82
C ALA A 128 12.23 -7.59 2.53
N LEU A 129 11.55 -8.14 3.53
CA LEU A 129 11.99 -9.35 4.23
C LEU A 129 12.08 -10.55 3.29
N ASN A 130 11.15 -10.67 2.35
CA ASN A 130 11.14 -11.75 1.36
C ASN A 130 12.11 -11.48 0.20
N ARG A 131 12.41 -10.21 -0.07
CA ARG A 131 13.32 -9.78 -1.15
C ARG A 131 14.79 -9.87 -0.77
N LEU A 132 15.11 -9.72 0.52
CA LEU A 132 16.46 -9.68 1.06
C LEU A 132 16.59 -10.69 2.22
N PRO A 133 16.52 -12.01 1.95
CA PRO A 133 16.44 -13.03 3.00
C PRO A 133 17.64 -13.06 3.94
N GLN A 134 18.85 -12.73 3.48
CA GLN A 134 20.04 -12.71 4.34
C GLN A 134 20.05 -11.49 5.26
N VAL A 135 19.72 -10.30 4.74
CA VAL A 135 19.53 -9.10 5.57
C VAL A 135 18.37 -9.31 6.56
N ALA A 136 17.27 -9.94 6.12
CA ALA A 136 16.13 -10.27 6.99
C ALA A 136 16.53 -11.20 8.13
N ALA A 137 17.39 -12.20 7.88
CA ALA A 137 17.89 -13.10 8.92
C ALA A 137 18.67 -12.34 10.02
N LEU A 138 19.52 -11.38 9.63
CA LEU A 138 20.24 -10.54 10.58
C LEU A 138 19.29 -9.64 11.39
N PHE A 139 18.24 -9.12 10.76
CA PHE A 139 17.24 -8.31 11.44
C PHE A 139 16.41 -9.14 12.44
N LEU A 140 16.00 -10.35 12.06
CA LEU A 140 15.30 -11.30 12.93
C LEU A 140 16.16 -11.75 14.12
N ALA A 141 17.47 -11.83 13.93
CA ALA A 141 18.44 -12.13 14.99
C ALA A 141 18.76 -10.91 15.90
N GLY A 142 18.22 -9.72 15.59
CA GLY A 142 18.46 -8.50 16.36
C GLY A 142 19.81 -7.83 16.09
N HIS A 143 20.53 -8.24 15.04
CA HIS A 143 21.83 -7.67 14.66
C HIS A 143 21.72 -6.41 13.81
N LEU A 144 20.53 -6.10 13.30
CA LEU A 144 20.24 -4.88 12.53
C LEU A 144 19.08 -4.11 13.14
N GLY A 145 19.26 -2.83 13.44
CA GLY A 145 18.16 -1.98 13.88
C GLY A 145 17.15 -1.69 12.77
N ALA A 146 15.90 -1.42 13.14
CA ALA A 146 14.81 -1.13 12.20
C ALA A 146 15.10 0.05 11.25
N ARG A 147 15.83 1.05 11.71
CA ARG A 147 16.28 2.20 10.88
C ARG A 147 17.17 1.75 9.73
N LEU A 148 18.19 0.92 10.02
CA LEU A 148 19.13 0.44 9.02
C LEU A 148 18.43 -0.46 8.01
N PHE A 149 17.59 -1.39 8.49
CA PHE A 149 16.76 -2.23 7.64
C PHE A 149 15.87 -1.40 6.70
N SER A 150 15.21 -0.36 7.22
CA SER A 150 14.36 0.54 6.42
C SER A 150 15.13 1.23 5.30
N ILE A 151 16.32 1.77 5.59
CA ILE A 151 17.15 2.42 4.56
C ILE A 151 17.58 1.42 3.49
N ILE A 152 18.03 0.22 3.89
CA ILE A 152 18.36 -0.86 2.95
C ILE A 152 17.15 -1.21 2.06
N ALA A 153 15.99 -1.47 2.66
CA ALA A 153 14.77 -1.81 1.94
C ALA A 153 14.40 -0.75 0.90
N TRP A 154 14.38 0.53 1.28
CA TRP A 154 14.02 1.61 0.36
C TRP A 154 15.06 1.82 -0.75
N ARG A 155 16.36 1.76 -0.45
CA ARG A 155 17.41 1.93 -1.47
C ARG A 155 17.39 0.79 -2.49
N THR A 156 17.11 -0.43 -2.05
CA THR A 156 17.04 -1.61 -2.92
C THR A 156 15.70 -1.81 -3.63
N TYR A 157 14.65 -1.03 -3.29
CA TYR A 157 13.29 -1.25 -3.79
C TYR A 157 13.20 -1.31 -5.32
N LEU A 158 13.98 -0.48 -6.02
CA LEU A 158 13.98 -0.41 -7.49
C LEU A 158 14.90 -1.43 -8.17
N VAL A 159 15.63 -2.27 -7.45
CA VAL A 159 16.40 -3.40 -8.01
C VAL A 159 15.43 -4.51 -8.36
N ARG A 160 15.18 -4.71 -9.67
CA ARG A 160 14.15 -5.64 -10.17
C ARG A 160 14.71 -6.97 -10.66
N ASP A 161 15.98 -7.00 -11.06
CA ASP A 161 16.64 -8.23 -11.49
C ASP A 161 16.86 -9.15 -10.27
N PRO A 162 16.26 -10.36 -10.25
CA PRO A 162 16.42 -11.30 -9.13
C PRO A 162 17.87 -11.71 -8.88
N HIS A 163 18.70 -11.80 -9.94
CA HIS A 163 20.09 -12.19 -9.79
C HIS A 163 20.91 -11.07 -9.13
N ALA A 164 20.80 -9.84 -9.63
CA ALA A 164 21.41 -8.68 -8.99
C ALA A 164 20.94 -8.49 -7.54
N LEU A 165 19.65 -8.74 -7.26
CA LEU A 165 19.11 -8.63 -5.91
C LEU A 165 19.71 -9.67 -4.95
N SER A 166 19.94 -10.91 -5.40
CA SER A 166 20.59 -11.95 -4.59
C SER A 166 22.05 -11.63 -4.28
N LEU A 167 22.81 -11.12 -5.26
CA LEU A 167 24.19 -10.67 -5.04
C LEU A 167 24.25 -9.47 -4.09
N LEU A 168 23.30 -8.55 -4.24
CA LEU A 168 23.18 -7.38 -3.37
C LEU A 168 22.82 -7.80 -1.94
N ASP A 169 21.83 -8.68 -1.74
CA ASP A 169 21.44 -9.19 -0.41
C ASP A 169 22.64 -9.80 0.34
N ALA A 170 23.43 -10.64 -0.33
CA ALA A 170 24.64 -11.22 0.25
C ALA A 170 25.66 -10.14 0.67
N ALA A 171 25.96 -9.20 -0.22
CA ALA A 171 26.92 -8.13 0.04
C ALA A 171 26.45 -7.19 1.16
N LEU A 172 25.16 -6.83 1.18
CA LEU A 172 24.59 -5.99 2.22
C LEU A 172 24.61 -6.71 3.57
N ALA A 173 24.25 -8.00 3.62
CA ALA A 173 24.28 -8.79 4.86
C ALA A 173 25.69 -8.88 5.45
N GLU A 174 26.70 -9.11 4.62
CA GLU A 174 28.11 -9.16 5.06
C GLU A 174 28.58 -7.84 5.69
N HIS A 175 28.16 -6.69 5.15
CA HIS A 175 28.70 -5.38 5.54
C HIS A 175 27.83 -4.61 6.53
N ALA A 176 26.55 -4.97 6.70
CA ALA A 176 25.60 -4.18 7.46
C ALA A 176 25.99 -3.98 8.94
N GLY A 177 26.72 -4.93 9.54
CA GLY A 177 27.23 -4.82 10.90
C GLY A 177 28.16 -3.61 11.13
N ALA A 178 28.88 -3.17 10.10
CA ALA A 178 29.79 -2.01 10.19
C ALA A 178 29.08 -0.65 10.02
N TRP A 179 27.80 -0.64 9.66
CA TRP A 179 27.10 0.58 9.25
C TRP A 179 26.31 1.30 10.34
N GLY A 180 26.16 0.69 11.52
CA GLY A 180 25.41 1.27 12.65
C GLY A 180 25.78 2.73 12.97
N PRO A 181 27.08 3.11 13.02
CA PRO A 181 27.49 4.49 13.32
C PRO A 181 27.31 5.51 12.19
N LEU A 182 26.95 5.10 10.97
CA LEU A 182 26.89 6.00 9.83
C LEU A 182 25.65 6.92 9.91
N SER A 183 25.82 8.17 9.45
CA SER A 183 24.67 9.05 9.19
C SER A 183 23.86 8.52 8.01
N ALA A 184 22.58 8.88 7.93
CA ALA A 184 21.72 8.43 6.83
C ALA A 184 22.32 8.72 5.44
N PRO A 185 22.86 9.92 5.13
CA PRO A 185 23.48 10.18 3.83
C PRO A 185 24.73 9.32 3.55
N LYS A 186 25.54 9.04 4.57
CA LYS A 186 26.74 8.17 4.42
C LYS A 186 26.33 6.72 4.18
N LEU A 187 25.32 6.25 4.88
CA LEU A 187 24.76 4.92 4.72
C LEU A 187 24.12 4.74 3.33
N GLU A 188 23.29 5.68 2.91
CA GLU A 188 22.70 5.67 1.57
C GLU A 188 23.78 5.61 0.49
N LYS A 189 24.83 6.42 0.60
CA LYS A 189 25.97 6.38 -0.33
C LYS A 189 26.71 5.04 -0.31
N ALA A 190 26.87 4.42 0.87
CA ALA A 190 27.50 3.11 0.99
C ALA A 190 26.65 2.04 0.28
N ILE A 191 25.34 2.00 0.53
CA ILE A 191 24.41 1.08 -0.14
C ILE A 191 24.39 1.34 -1.65
N ASP A 192 24.35 2.59 -2.07
CA ASP A 192 24.35 2.98 -3.48
C ASP A 192 25.58 2.50 -4.23
N SER A 193 26.74 2.43 -3.58
CA SER A 193 27.95 1.88 -4.20
C SER A 193 27.81 0.39 -4.54
N TRP A 194 27.08 -0.37 -3.73
CA TRP A 194 26.75 -1.77 -4.00
C TRP A 194 25.66 -1.90 -5.07
N ILE A 195 24.66 -1.02 -5.05
CA ILE A 195 23.63 -0.98 -6.09
C ILE A 195 24.27 -0.63 -7.45
N ASP A 196 25.15 0.36 -7.52
CA ASP A 196 25.83 0.74 -8.77
C ASP A 196 26.67 -0.40 -9.35
N ARG A 197 27.25 -1.25 -8.49
CA ARG A 197 28.02 -2.42 -8.89
C ARG A 197 27.15 -3.52 -9.51
N TYR A 198 25.99 -3.80 -8.94
CA TYR A 198 25.17 -4.96 -9.34
C TYR A 198 23.96 -4.59 -10.24
N ASP A 199 23.38 -3.41 -10.07
CA ASP A 199 22.29 -2.88 -10.90
C ASP A 199 22.38 -1.34 -10.99
N PRO A 200 23.29 -0.78 -11.82
CA PRO A 200 23.37 0.67 -12.03
C PRO A 200 22.08 1.24 -12.63
N GLY A 201 21.27 0.39 -13.27
CA GLY A 201 19.94 0.73 -13.76
C GLY A 201 18.97 1.11 -12.63
N ALA A 202 19.07 0.50 -11.45
CA ALA A 202 18.25 0.85 -10.29
C ALA A 202 18.50 2.28 -9.82
N LEU A 203 19.76 2.73 -9.81
CA LEU A 203 20.09 4.12 -9.50
C LEU A 203 19.56 5.09 -10.57
N ARG A 204 19.60 4.70 -11.84
CA ARG A 204 18.97 5.48 -12.91
C ARG A 204 17.46 5.58 -12.71
N ARG A 205 16.77 4.47 -12.40
CA ARG A 205 15.33 4.47 -12.08
C ARG A 205 15.02 5.34 -10.85
N SER A 206 15.83 5.29 -9.81
CA SER A 206 15.68 6.15 -8.62
C SER A 206 15.86 7.64 -8.96
N ARG A 207 16.89 7.97 -9.73
CA ARG A 207 17.15 9.35 -10.20
C ARG A 207 16.08 9.85 -11.18
N ILE A 208 15.58 8.98 -12.05
CA ILE A 208 14.46 9.27 -12.96
C ILE A 208 13.21 9.51 -12.11
N SER A 209 12.81 8.61 -11.22
CA SER A 209 11.65 8.80 -10.34
C SER A 209 11.76 10.04 -9.44
N ALA A 210 12.97 10.47 -9.07
CA ALA A 210 13.21 11.70 -8.32
C ALA A 210 13.24 12.98 -9.20
N ARG A 211 13.38 12.84 -10.53
CA ARG A 211 13.49 13.94 -11.50
C ARG A 211 12.31 14.06 -12.46
N THR A 212 11.54 13.00 -12.66
CA THR A 212 10.34 12.99 -13.50
C THR A 212 9.16 13.42 -12.67
N ARG A 213 8.73 14.66 -12.96
CA ARG A 213 7.35 15.04 -12.76
C ARG A 213 6.56 14.47 -13.93
N ASP A 214 5.55 13.70 -13.62
CA ASP A 214 4.65 13.06 -14.56
C ASP A 214 3.26 13.07 -13.94
N LEU A 215 2.24 13.30 -14.75
CA LEU A 215 0.84 13.22 -14.35
C LEU A 215 0.12 12.44 -15.45
N CYS A 216 -0.45 11.30 -15.08
CA CYS A 216 -1.13 10.38 -15.97
C CYS A 216 -2.60 10.28 -15.57
N ILE A 217 -3.47 10.37 -16.56
CA ILE A 217 -4.89 10.07 -16.45
C ILE A 217 -5.08 8.73 -17.16
N GLY A 218 -5.61 7.74 -16.45
CA GLY A 218 -5.90 6.43 -17.00
C GLY A 218 -7.10 6.45 -17.94
N ASP A 219 -7.31 5.34 -18.63
CA ASP A 219 -8.52 5.15 -19.42
C ASP A 219 -9.76 5.23 -18.49
N PRO A 220 -10.87 5.83 -18.96
CA PRO A 220 -12.09 5.88 -18.19
C PRO A 220 -12.63 4.47 -17.98
N ASP A 221 -13.02 4.18 -16.74
CA ASP A 221 -13.82 3.03 -16.40
C ASP A 221 -15.22 3.24 -17.00
N GLU A 222 -15.57 2.45 -18.02
CA GLU A 222 -16.82 2.59 -18.77
C GLU A 222 -18.06 2.35 -17.89
N ASP A 223 -17.96 1.53 -16.85
CA ASP A 223 -19.06 1.18 -15.96
C ASP A 223 -19.23 2.20 -14.83
N ALA A 224 -18.12 2.73 -14.30
CA ALA A 224 -18.13 3.69 -13.19
C ALA A 224 -18.13 5.17 -13.63
N GLY A 225 -17.78 5.46 -14.88
CA GLY A 225 -17.68 6.83 -15.40
C GLY A 225 -16.55 7.65 -14.76
N THR A 226 -15.51 7.00 -14.22
CA THR A 226 -14.38 7.66 -13.55
C THR A 226 -13.06 7.26 -14.20
N ALA A 227 -12.03 8.11 -14.11
CA ALA A 227 -10.68 7.81 -14.59
C ALA A 227 -9.67 7.96 -13.44
N ALA A 228 -8.74 7.02 -13.32
CA ALA A 228 -7.67 7.11 -12.33
C ALA A 228 -6.68 8.23 -12.68
N LEU A 229 -6.21 8.97 -11.67
CA LEU A 229 -5.17 10.00 -11.82
C LEU A 229 -3.99 9.64 -10.91
N TRP A 230 -2.78 9.57 -11.48
CA TRP A 230 -1.57 9.33 -10.70
C TRP A 230 -0.38 10.12 -11.24
N GLY A 231 0.61 10.39 -10.39
CA GLY A 231 1.76 11.17 -10.81
C GLY A 231 2.66 11.65 -9.69
N ARG A 232 3.68 12.42 -10.06
CA ARG A 232 4.59 13.11 -9.15
C ARG A 232 4.68 14.58 -9.52
N LEU A 233 4.47 15.44 -8.53
CA LEU A 233 4.72 16.88 -8.60
C LEU A 233 5.97 17.22 -7.78
N TYR A 234 6.47 18.45 -7.90
CA TYR A 234 7.38 18.94 -6.87
C TYR A 234 6.67 18.96 -5.51
N ALA A 235 7.42 18.74 -4.43
CA ALA A 235 6.85 18.75 -3.09
C ALA A 235 6.15 20.08 -2.75
N THR A 236 6.70 21.21 -3.23
CA THR A 236 6.07 22.53 -3.11
C THR A 236 4.73 22.61 -3.84
N ASP A 237 4.70 22.13 -5.08
CA ASP A 237 3.51 22.19 -5.94
C ASP A 237 2.44 21.22 -5.43
N ALA A 238 2.83 20.04 -4.96
CA ALA A 238 1.94 19.07 -4.33
C ALA A 238 1.31 19.63 -3.05
N ALA A 239 2.09 20.31 -2.21
CA ALA A 239 1.58 20.94 -1.00
C ALA A 239 0.62 22.10 -1.32
N MET A 240 0.91 22.89 -2.37
CA MET A 240 0.01 23.94 -2.84
C MET A 240 -1.30 23.37 -3.39
N LEU A 241 -1.22 22.32 -4.21
CA LEU A 241 -2.39 21.64 -4.75
C LEU A 241 -3.24 21.01 -3.65
N ASP A 242 -2.62 20.27 -2.71
CA ASP A 242 -3.32 19.65 -1.58
C ASP A 242 -4.06 20.70 -0.73
N ARG A 243 -3.39 21.81 -0.41
CA ARG A 243 -4.01 22.92 0.31
C ARG A 243 -5.20 23.50 -0.46
N ARG A 244 -5.03 23.77 -1.75
CA ARG A 244 -6.09 24.35 -2.59
C ARG A 244 -7.31 23.44 -2.70
N LEU A 245 -7.11 22.15 -2.93
CA LEU A 245 -8.19 21.17 -3.00
C LEU A 245 -8.91 21.01 -1.66
N THR A 246 -8.17 21.06 -0.55
CA THR A 246 -8.74 21.02 0.81
C THR A 246 -9.61 22.24 1.08
N GLU A 247 -9.10 23.43 0.76
CA GLU A 247 -9.84 24.70 0.90
C GLU A 247 -11.15 24.66 0.10
N MET A 248 -11.10 24.25 -1.17
CA MET A 248 -12.30 24.13 -2.02
C MET A 248 -13.29 23.09 -1.50
N ALA A 249 -12.81 21.94 -1.02
CA ALA A 249 -13.66 20.87 -0.50
C ALA A 249 -14.37 21.25 0.82
N HIS A 250 -13.81 22.18 1.60
CA HIS A 250 -14.42 22.74 2.81
C HIS A 250 -15.26 24.00 2.56
N GLY A 251 -15.21 24.59 1.36
CA GLY A 251 -15.98 25.78 1.00
C GLY A 251 -17.48 25.52 0.80
N VAL A 252 -17.90 24.26 0.74
CA VAL A 252 -19.32 23.87 0.63
C VAL A 252 -20.01 23.89 2.00
N CYS A 253 -21.34 23.93 2.03
CA CYS A 253 -22.09 23.93 3.30
C CYS A 253 -22.12 22.54 3.95
N GLU A 254 -22.56 22.48 5.21
CA GLU A 254 -22.67 21.23 5.98
C GLU A 254 -23.67 20.25 5.37
N ASP A 255 -24.68 20.73 4.64
CA ASP A 255 -25.71 19.92 3.98
C ASP A 255 -25.26 19.31 2.63
N ASP A 256 -24.00 19.52 2.21
CA ASP A 256 -23.51 18.90 0.98
C ASP A 256 -23.45 17.37 1.14
N PRO A 257 -24.15 16.58 0.30
CA PRO A 257 -24.29 15.14 0.49
C PRO A 257 -23.00 14.35 0.20
N ARG A 258 -22.01 14.96 -0.44
CA ARG A 258 -20.77 14.30 -0.83
C ARG A 258 -19.84 14.15 0.37
N THR A 259 -19.09 13.06 0.40
CA THR A 259 -17.98 12.86 1.34
C THR A 259 -16.83 13.84 1.07
N LEU A 260 -15.96 14.06 2.05
CA LEU A 260 -14.77 14.92 1.87
C LEU A 260 -13.86 14.44 0.72
N ALA A 261 -13.74 13.13 0.53
CA ALA A 261 -12.96 12.55 -0.56
C ALA A 261 -13.58 12.87 -1.93
N GLN A 262 -14.90 12.70 -2.08
CA GLN A 262 -15.64 13.06 -3.29
C GLN A 262 -15.55 14.56 -3.57
N ARG A 263 -15.72 15.43 -2.56
CA ARG A 263 -15.56 16.88 -2.70
C ARG A 263 -14.15 17.27 -3.14
N ARG A 264 -13.10 16.59 -2.65
CA ARG A 264 -11.72 16.83 -3.09
C ARG A 264 -11.48 16.40 -4.54
N ALA A 265 -12.04 15.26 -4.95
CA ALA A 265 -11.99 14.82 -6.35
C ALA A 265 -12.72 15.82 -7.26
N ASP A 266 -13.91 16.26 -6.85
CA ASP A 266 -14.67 17.27 -7.55
C ASP A 266 -13.95 18.63 -7.59
N ALA A 267 -13.33 19.04 -6.49
CA ALA A 267 -12.55 20.28 -6.45
C ALA A 267 -11.43 20.29 -7.49
N LEU A 268 -10.81 19.13 -7.75
CA LEU A 268 -9.80 19.02 -8.80
C LEU A 268 -10.40 19.20 -10.19
N GLY A 269 -11.58 18.63 -10.45
CA GLY A 269 -12.32 18.86 -11.69
C GLY A 269 -12.75 20.33 -11.86
N ALA A 270 -13.20 20.97 -10.79
CA ALA A 270 -13.55 22.40 -10.78
C ALA A 270 -12.31 23.27 -11.09
N LEU A 271 -11.19 22.99 -10.41
CA LEU A 271 -9.93 23.69 -10.64
C LEU A 271 -9.43 23.52 -12.07
N ALA A 272 -9.57 22.32 -12.66
CA ALA A 272 -9.22 22.06 -14.04
C ALA A 272 -10.11 22.82 -15.05
N ALA A 273 -11.36 23.11 -14.69
CA ALA A 273 -12.28 23.94 -15.48
C ALA A 273 -12.08 25.46 -15.28
N GLY A 274 -11.13 25.87 -14.42
CA GLY A 274 -10.84 27.27 -14.14
C GLY A 274 -11.49 27.83 -12.87
N ALA A 275 -12.30 27.02 -12.17
CA ALA A 275 -13.06 27.49 -11.04
C ALA A 275 -12.21 27.66 -9.78
N ASP A 276 -12.47 28.75 -9.06
CA ASP A 276 -11.80 29.05 -7.80
C ASP A 276 -12.49 28.48 -6.55
N HIS A 277 -13.66 27.86 -6.73
CA HIS A 277 -14.46 27.27 -5.67
C HIS A 277 -15.19 26.02 -6.18
N LEU A 278 -15.63 25.18 -5.25
CA LEU A 278 -16.46 24.02 -5.56
C LEU A 278 -17.93 24.40 -5.37
N ALA A 279 -18.75 24.23 -6.41
CA ALA A 279 -20.19 24.39 -6.31
C ALA A 279 -20.78 23.38 -5.30
N CYS A 280 -21.61 23.87 -4.37
CA CYS A 280 -22.25 23.04 -3.35
C CYS A 280 -23.36 22.15 -3.95
N GLY A 281 -23.38 20.88 -3.56
CA GLY A 281 -24.33 19.87 -4.04
C GLY A 281 -25.61 19.72 -3.20
N CYS A 282 -25.87 20.62 -2.24
CA CYS A 282 -27.00 20.49 -1.30
C CYS A 282 -28.39 20.75 -1.91
N GLY A 283 -28.46 21.32 -3.12
CA GLY A 283 -29.72 21.60 -3.84
C GLY A 283 -30.60 22.71 -3.26
N LYS A 284 -30.15 23.43 -2.22
CA LYS A 284 -30.90 24.55 -1.62
C LYS A 284 -30.72 25.84 -2.44
N PRO A 285 -31.81 26.53 -2.84
CA PRO A 285 -31.73 27.73 -3.69
C PRO A 285 -31.00 28.91 -3.01
N ASP A 286 -31.13 29.04 -1.69
CA ASP A 286 -30.49 30.10 -0.89
C ASP A 286 -29.21 29.61 -0.21
N CYS A 287 -28.52 28.61 -0.78
CA CYS A 287 -27.27 28.13 -0.20
C CYS A 287 -26.19 29.22 -0.32
N PRO A 288 -25.62 29.70 0.80
CA PRO A 288 -24.56 30.71 0.76
C PRO A 288 -23.30 30.20 0.04
N SER A 289 -23.10 28.87 0.04
CA SER A 289 -22.02 28.18 -0.70
C SER A 289 -22.46 27.70 -2.10
N GLY A 290 -23.70 27.96 -2.51
CA GLY A 290 -24.23 27.61 -3.84
C GLY A 290 -24.22 28.76 -4.83
N ALA A 291 -23.89 29.98 -4.39
CA ALA A 291 -23.86 31.18 -5.21
C ALA A 291 -22.55 31.27 -6.03
N GLY A 292 -22.43 30.42 -7.04
CA GLY A 292 -21.35 30.44 -8.02
C GLY A 292 -21.68 29.55 -9.21
N ASN A 293 -21.47 30.06 -10.43
CA ASN A 293 -21.68 29.23 -11.63
C ASN A 293 -20.74 28.03 -11.58
N ASP A 294 -21.26 26.83 -11.87
CA ASP A 294 -20.41 25.66 -12.08
C ASP A 294 -19.69 25.81 -13.43
N GLU A 295 -18.46 26.31 -13.40
CA GLU A 295 -17.67 26.51 -14.63
C GLU A 295 -17.39 25.19 -15.35
N ARG A 296 -17.49 24.02 -14.68
CA ARG A 296 -17.46 22.72 -15.36
C ARG A 296 -18.62 22.55 -16.33
N ALA A 297 -19.81 23.01 -15.96
CA ALA A 297 -20.98 22.94 -16.82
C ALA A 297 -20.84 23.82 -18.08
N ALA A 298 -20.00 24.85 -18.04
CA ALA A 298 -19.70 25.69 -19.20
C ALA A 298 -18.62 25.11 -20.14
N GLY A 299 -17.80 24.18 -19.65
CA GLY A 299 -16.65 23.62 -20.38
C GLY A 299 -16.90 22.31 -21.13
N VAL A 300 -18.06 21.66 -20.93
CA VAL A 300 -18.38 20.35 -21.52
C VAL A 300 -19.49 20.49 -22.57
N VAL A 301 -19.22 20.01 -23.80
CA VAL A 301 -20.21 19.91 -24.87
C VAL A 301 -20.61 18.43 -25.03
N ILE A 302 -21.86 18.12 -24.70
CA ILE A 302 -22.45 16.79 -24.93
C ILE A 302 -23.19 16.83 -26.28
N HIS A 303 -22.69 16.10 -27.27
CA HIS A 303 -23.40 15.89 -28.53
C HIS A 303 -24.38 14.72 -28.39
N VAL A 304 -25.66 15.04 -28.21
CA VAL A 304 -26.74 14.05 -28.20
C VAL A 304 -27.27 13.90 -29.63
N VAL A 305 -27.19 12.68 -30.18
CA VAL A 305 -27.87 12.33 -31.43
C VAL A 305 -29.15 11.58 -31.08
N ALA A 306 -30.29 12.22 -31.31
CA ALA A 306 -31.60 11.64 -31.08
C ALA A 306 -32.52 11.94 -32.27
N ASP A 307 -33.57 11.13 -32.43
CA ASP A 307 -34.65 11.42 -33.38
C ASP A 307 -35.39 12.71 -32.97
N ALA A 308 -35.89 13.49 -33.92
CA ALA A 308 -36.58 14.76 -33.64
C ALA A 308 -37.76 14.58 -32.67
N SER A 309 -38.40 13.41 -32.69
CA SER A 309 -39.50 13.05 -31.78
C SER A 309 -39.11 12.96 -30.30
N ALA A 310 -37.82 12.79 -29.98
CA ALA A 310 -37.33 12.74 -28.60
C ALA A 310 -37.39 14.10 -27.87
N LEU A 311 -37.47 15.21 -28.60
CA LEU A 311 -37.61 16.55 -28.01
C LEU A 311 -39.02 16.83 -27.48
N ASP A 312 -40.02 16.16 -28.06
CA ASP A 312 -41.44 16.32 -27.73
C ASP A 312 -41.98 15.23 -26.79
N ALA A 313 -41.14 14.25 -26.45
CA ALA A 313 -41.54 13.15 -25.57
C ALA A 313 -41.77 13.65 -24.14
N GLN A 314 -42.95 13.36 -23.58
CA GLN A 314 -43.19 13.63 -22.16
C GLN A 314 -42.34 12.69 -21.29
N PRO A 315 -41.67 13.20 -20.25
CA PRO A 315 -40.94 12.36 -19.31
C PRO A 315 -41.87 11.33 -18.66
N ASP A 316 -41.42 10.08 -18.59
CA ASP A 316 -42.11 9.02 -17.84
C ASP A 316 -42.11 9.39 -16.33
N PRO A 317 -43.23 9.24 -15.59
CA PRO A 317 -43.35 9.68 -14.20
C PRO A 317 -42.44 8.94 -13.21
#